data_AF-A0A935ZDH2-F1
#
_entry.id   AF-A0A935ZDH2-F1
#
_cell.length_a   1.000
_cell.length_b   1.000
_cell.length_c   1.000
_cell.angle_alpha   90.00
_cell.angle_beta   90.00
_cell.angle_gamma   90.00
#
_symmetry.space_group_name_H-M   'P 1'
#
loop_
_entity.id
_entity.type
_entity.pdbx_description
1 polymer ?
#
loop_
_entity_poly.entity_id
_entity_poly.type
_entity_poly.pdbx_seq_one_letter_code
_entity_poly.pdbx_strand_id
1 'polypeptide(L)'
;MVIAKPHDFYDVGLGYRRLRRAAPDVGARAAYYPLSFFGIEGEFAGMWTAAKYGGQPAFLYGLRVSGILQLPLFRLVPFAIAGYGLGGIRSPRDALGNDVDPIGHYGVGLKLMASPWVALRLEGRHVLGPAAQQRRVVASHGEVLFGVSVTLGRRHGHRHGHEHRADDSADRDGDGDGIRDAQDRCPAVAGAGVDGCAPADADGDGVVDRHDACPSEAGTGADGCTVAAPPAVPDEVPTGELEAAPPSKLPSGA
;
A
#
# COMPACT_ATOMS: atom_id res chain seq x y z
N MET A 1 31.27 23.85 3.79
CA MET A 1 31.76 23.53 5.14
C MET A 1 32.32 24.80 5.80
N VAL A 2 31.79 25.22 6.96
CA VAL A 2 32.40 26.28 7.77
C VAL A 2 33.25 25.59 8.83
N ILE A 3 34.55 25.46 8.57
CA ILE A 3 35.48 24.79 9.48
C ILE A 3 35.64 25.68 10.72
N ALA A 4 35.19 25.18 11.88
CA ALA A 4 35.37 25.87 13.16
C ALA A 4 36.84 25.88 13.58
N LYS A 5 37.23 26.85 14.41
CA LYS A 5 38.61 27.11 14.85
C LYS A 5 39.38 25.92 15.49
N PRO A 6 38.76 24.83 16.03
CA PRO A 6 39.52 23.75 16.67
C PRO A 6 39.63 22.43 15.87
N HIS A 7 39.49 22.42 14.53
CA HIS A 7 39.84 21.22 13.75
C HIS A 7 41.37 21.13 13.55
N ASP A 8 42.00 20.20 14.24
CA ASP A 8 43.42 19.85 14.12
C ASP A 8 43.56 18.49 13.43
N PHE A 9 43.80 18.50 12.12
CA PHE A 9 44.45 17.37 11.45
C PHE A 9 45.95 17.54 11.72
N TYR A 10 46.60 16.64 12.47
CA TYR A 10 47.95 16.92 12.98
C TYR A 10 48.96 15.76 12.93
N ASP A 11 50.05 16.02 12.19
CA ASP A 11 51.37 15.36 12.29
C ASP A 11 52.23 16.12 13.33
N VAL A 12 52.77 15.39 14.32
CA VAL A 12 53.43 15.90 15.54
C VAL A 12 54.68 16.77 15.31
N GLY A 13 55.15 16.92 14.06
CA GLY A 13 56.37 17.68 13.72
C GLY A 13 56.20 19.14 13.26
N LEU A 14 55.00 19.63 12.90
CA LEU A 14 54.87 20.91 12.17
C LEU A 14 53.74 21.80 12.71
N GLY A 15 54.05 22.84 13.48
CA GLY A 15 53.12 23.73 14.21
C GLY A 15 52.00 24.47 13.42
N TYR A 16 51.00 24.95 14.17
CA TYR A 16 49.60 25.24 13.78
C TYR A 16 49.45 26.13 12.52
N ARG A 17 48.81 25.62 11.46
CA ARG A 17 48.55 26.40 10.22
C ARG A 17 47.07 26.34 9.77
N ARG A 18 46.39 27.51 9.81
CA ARG A 18 45.00 27.68 9.33
C ARG A 18 44.84 27.33 7.85
N LEU A 19 43.70 26.75 7.47
CA LEU A 19 43.26 26.60 6.07
C LEU A 19 42.48 27.85 5.58
N ARG A 20 42.42 28.10 4.26
CA ARG A 20 41.62 29.20 3.67
C ARG A 20 40.11 28.98 3.90
N ARG A 21 39.38 30.08 4.10
CA ARG A 21 37.93 30.08 4.34
C ARG A 21 37.17 29.61 3.09
N ALA A 22 36.41 28.53 3.26
CA ALA A 22 35.40 27.98 2.34
C ALA A 22 35.94 27.44 1.00
N ALA A 23 36.04 26.11 0.90
CA ALA A 23 36.01 25.40 -0.38
C ALA A 23 34.71 24.57 -0.44
N PRO A 24 34.08 24.42 -1.61
CA PRO A 24 32.92 23.55 -1.77
C PRO A 24 33.34 22.10 -1.55
N ASP A 25 32.54 21.38 -0.77
CA ASP A 25 32.64 19.93 -0.65
C ASP A 25 31.81 19.29 -1.75
N VAL A 26 32.40 18.37 -2.51
CA VAL A 26 31.72 17.65 -3.59
C VAL A 26 31.80 16.17 -3.29
N GLY A 27 30.64 15.51 -3.32
CA GLY A 27 30.57 14.09 -2.99
C GLY A 27 29.54 13.32 -3.79
N ALA A 28 29.71 12.01 -3.77
CA ALA A 28 28.79 11.03 -4.32
C ALA A 28 28.26 10.15 -3.18
N ARG A 29 27.03 9.67 -3.35
CA ARG A 29 26.36 8.84 -2.36
C ARG A 29 25.52 7.77 -3.01
N ALA A 30 25.51 6.60 -2.39
CA ALA A 30 24.71 5.47 -2.77
C ALA A 30 23.89 5.03 -1.56
N ALA A 31 22.60 4.79 -1.76
CA ALA A 31 21.69 4.41 -0.69
C ALA A 31 20.88 3.18 -1.07
N TYR A 32 20.66 2.31 -0.09
CA TYR A 32 19.81 1.14 -0.18
C TYR A 32 18.72 1.21 0.89
N TYR A 33 17.46 1.04 0.48
CA TYR A 33 16.29 1.17 1.34
C TYR A 33 15.59 -0.19 1.45
N PRO A 34 15.94 -1.03 2.45
CA PRO A 34 15.24 -2.29 2.68
C PRO A 34 13.80 -2.07 3.17
N LEU A 35 13.53 -0.93 3.81
CA LEU A 35 12.22 -0.54 4.32
C LEU A 35 11.83 0.83 3.77
N SER A 36 10.54 1.15 3.75
CA SER A 36 10.05 2.45 3.26
C SER A 36 10.55 3.62 4.12
N PHE A 37 10.75 3.39 5.42
CA PHE A 37 11.17 4.39 6.40
C PHE A 37 12.64 4.31 6.79
N PHE A 38 13.36 3.26 6.43
CA PHE A 38 14.76 3.06 6.83
C PHE A 38 15.64 2.69 5.65
N GLY A 39 16.82 3.30 5.58
CA GLY A 39 17.85 3.02 4.59
C GLY A 39 19.25 3.08 5.17
N ILE A 40 20.20 2.57 4.39
CA ILE A 40 21.64 2.67 4.64
C ILE A 40 22.24 3.45 3.49
N GLU A 41 23.10 4.42 3.80
CA GLU A 41 23.71 5.33 2.85
C GLU A 41 25.23 5.37 3.03
N GLY A 42 25.95 5.06 1.96
CA GLY A 42 27.39 5.27 1.85
C GLY A 42 27.68 6.57 1.12
N GLU A 43 28.64 7.34 1.61
CA GLU A 43 29.01 8.64 1.06
C GLU A 43 30.53 8.77 0.96
N PHE A 44 31.00 9.24 -0.18
CA PHE A 44 32.35 9.72 -0.37
C PHE A 44 32.30 11.21 -0.76
N ALA A 45 33.07 12.03 -0.06
CA ALA A 45 33.13 13.47 -0.30
C ALA A 45 34.59 13.94 -0.32
N GLY A 46 34.87 14.96 -1.12
CA GLY A 46 36.20 15.47 -1.36
C GLY A 46 36.19 16.98 -1.52
N MET A 47 37.19 17.61 -0.94
CA MET A 47 37.37 19.05 -0.96
C MET A 47 38.81 19.38 -1.34
N TRP A 48 38.97 20.04 -2.48
CA TRP A 48 40.23 20.65 -2.86
C TRP A 48 40.38 22.00 -2.15
N THR A 49 41.44 22.14 -1.36
CA THR A 49 41.77 23.39 -0.66
C THR A 49 43.26 23.68 -0.76
N ALA A 50 43.71 24.78 -0.16
CA ALA A 50 45.11 25.13 -0.07
C ALA A 50 45.46 25.63 1.34
N ALA A 51 46.66 25.29 1.80
CA ALA A 51 47.20 25.78 3.06
C ALA A 51 47.34 27.32 3.01
N LYS A 52 46.93 28.03 4.07
CA LYS A 52 46.92 29.49 4.11
C LYS A 52 48.33 30.10 4.04
N TYR A 53 49.36 29.36 4.47
CA TYR A 53 50.76 29.77 4.36
C TYR A 53 51.49 28.84 3.38
N GLY A 54 51.99 29.42 2.28
CA GLY A 54 52.73 28.70 1.23
C GLY A 54 51.91 28.28 0.02
N GLY A 55 50.57 28.37 0.03
CA GLY A 55 49.72 28.07 -1.13
C GLY A 55 49.74 26.61 -1.59
N GLN A 56 50.32 25.72 -0.79
CA GLN A 56 50.43 24.29 -1.08
C GLN A 56 49.04 23.66 -1.16
N PRO A 57 48.75 22.84 -2.19
CA PRO A 57 47.45 22.18 -2.34
C PRO A 57 47.26 21.13 -1.24
N ALA A 58 46.06 21.07 -0.69
CA ALA A 58 45.64 20.05 0.26
C ALA A 58 44.29 19.49 -0.19
N PHE A 59 44.14 18.16 -0.12
CA PHE A 59 42.90 17.49 -0.42
C PHE A 59 42.34 16.86 0.85
N LEU A 60 41.16 17.32 1.27
CA LEU A 60 40.41 16.70 2.36
C LEU A 60 39.42 15.72 1.74
N TYR A 61 39.28 14.55 2.33
CA TYR A 61 38.33 13.55 1.89
C TYR A 61 37.62 12.91 3.08
N GLY A 62 36.39 12.46 2.86
CA GLY A 62 35.58 11.78 3.85
C GLY A 62 34.90 10.56 3.26
N LEU A 63 35.00 9.43 3.94
CA LEU A 63 34.24 8.22 3.65
C LEU A 63 33.31 7.93 4.83
N ARG A 64 32.00 7.87 4.58
CA ARG A 64 30.97 7.81 5.63
C ARG A 64 29.95 6.73 5.33
N VAL A 65 29.47 6.06 6.37
CA VAL A 65 28.35 5.12 6.31
C VAL A 65 27.31 5.54 7.35
N SER A 66 26.05 5.59 6.93
CA SER A 66 24.98 6.21 7.73
C SER A 66 23.68 5.44 7.63
N GLY A 67 22.92 5.40 8.72
CA GLY A 67 21.51 5.03 8.70
C GLY A 67 20.64 6.25 8.45
N ILE A 68 19.65 6.12 7.58
CA ILE A 68 18.67 7.17 7.28
C ILE A 68 17.27 6.70 7.70
N LEU A 69 16.56 7.56 8.42
CA LEU A 69 15.15 7.40 8.75
C LEU A 69 14.36 8.47 8.00
N GLN A 70 13.34 8.08 7.23
CA GLN A 70 12.59 9.01 6.38
C GLN A 70 11.07 8.82 6.52
N LEU A 71 10.32 9.92 6.41
CA LEU A 71 8.86 9.92 6.41
C LEU A 71 8.36 10.32 5.02
N PRO A 72 7.83 9.39 4.20
CA PRO A 72 7.45 9.68 2.82
C PRO A 72 6.11 10.44 2.72
N LEU A 73 6.10 11.74 3.04
CA LEU A 73 4.91 12.59 2.98
C LEU A 73 4.70 13.14 1.56
N PHE A 74 4.05 12.38 0.70
CA PHE A 74 3.72 12.75 -0.68
C PHE A 74 4.95 13.25 -1.50
N ARG A 75 5.14 14.57 -1.59
CA ARG A 75 6.23 15.24 -2.33
C ARG A 75 7.39 15.70 -1.44
N LEU A 76 7.19 15.84 -0.13
CA LEU A 76 8.20 16.29 0.82
C LEU A 76 8.53 15.14 1.76
N VAL A 77 9.78 14.68 1.74
CA VAL A 77 10.23 13.57 2.57
C VAL A 77 11.23 14.10 3.59
N PRO A 78 10.79 14.48 4.80
CA PRO A 78 11.72 14.76 5.88
C PRO A 78 12.46 13.48 6.28
N PHE A 79 13.73 13.64 6.63
CA PHE A 79 14.57 12.54 7.08
C PHE A 79 15.54 12.98 8.17
N ALA A 80 15.93 12.02 9.00
CA ALA A 80 17.05 12.11 9.92
C ALA A 80 18.14 11.12 9.47
N ILE A 81 19.39 11.47 9.68
CA ILE A 81 20.54 10.66 9.32
C ILE A 81 21.56 10.67 10.46
N ALA A 82 22.16 9.53 10.74
CA ALA A 82 23.27 9.44 11.67
C ALA A 82 24.21 8.32 11.23
N GLY A 83 25.51 8.51 11.47
CA GLY A 83 26.50 7.59 10.96
C GLY A 83 27.90 7.86 11.49
N TYR A 84 28.81 7.05 10.98
CA TYR A 84 30.21 7.09 11.33
C TYR A 84 31.06 6.96 10.07
N GLY A 85 32.30 7.40 10.13
CA GLY A 85 33.17 7.40 8.97
C GLY A 85 34.60 7.76 9.33
N LEU A 86 35.37 8.01 8.28
CA LEU A 86 36.74 8.43 8.33
C LEU A 86 36.86 9.76 7.59
N GLY A 87 37.55 10.72 8.21
CA GLY A 87 37.95 11.97 7.58
C GLY A 87 39.46 11.99 7.47
N GLY A 88 39.99 12.32 6.29
CA GLY A 88 41.43 12.38 6.08
C GLY A 88 41.85 13.63 5.33
N ILE A 89 43.12 13.98 5.51
CA ILE A 89 43.78 15.03 4.74
C ILE A 89 44.96 14.45 4.00
N ARG A 90 45.17 14.87 2.76
CA ARG A 90 46.34 14.56 1.96
C ARG A 90 47.02 15.85 1.54
N SER A 91 48.23 16.07 2.02
CA SER A 91 49.02 17.29 1.79
C SER A 91 50.51 16.93 1.70
N PRO A 92 51.34 17.73 1.02
CA PRO A 92 52.80 17.60 1.12
C PRO A 92 53.26 17.62 2.58
N ARG A 93 54.32 16.85 2.89
CA ARG A 93 54.87 16.69 4.26
C ARG A 93 55.20 18.04 4.89
N ASP A 94 55.61 19.02 4.10
CA ASP A 94 56.06 20.34 4.55
C ASP A 94 54.90 21.30 4.90
N ALA A 95 53.65 20.88 4.70
CA ALA A 95 52.46 21.70 4.88
C ALA A 95 51.56 21.22 6.03
N LEU A 96 50.99 20.00 5.92
CA LEU A 96 50.05 19.43 6.91
C LEU A 96 50.20 17.91 7.10
N GLY A 97 50.97 17.22 6.25
CA GLY A 97 51.09 15.75 6.31
C GLY A 97 49.85 15.00 5.82
N ASN A 98 49.81 13.70 6.09
CA ASN A 98 48.68 12.83 5.79
C ASN A 98 48.16 12.23 7.10
N ASP A 99 46.86 12.34 7.33
CA ASP A 99 46.23 11.84 8.54
C ASP A 99 44.82 11.32 8.24
N VAL A 100 44.34 10.37 9.05
CA VAL A 100 43.01 9.75 8.93
C VAL A 100 42.42 9.53 10.30
N ASP A 101 41.38 10.29 10.60
CA ASP A 101 40.67 10.24 11.88
C ASP A 101 39.26 9.67 11.74
N PRO A 102 38.77 8.97 12.78
CA PRO A 102 37.36 8.65 12.87
C PRO A 102 36.49 9.90 13.04
N ILE A 103 35.35 9.93 12.35
CA ILE A 103 34.35 11.00 12.47
C ILE A 103 32.96 10.41 12.68
N GLY A 104 32.22 10.98 13.62
CA GLY A 104 30.79 10.74 13.81
C GLY A 104 29.98 11.87 13.18
N HIS A 105 28.75 11.60 12.75
CA HIS A 105 27.87 12.66 12.30
C HIS A 105 26.40 12.33 12.54
N TYR A 106 25.61 13.38 12.69
CA TYR A 106 24.15 13.31 12.69
C TYR A 106 23.57 14.52 11.98
N GLY A 107 22.38 14.40 11.45
CA GLY A 107 21.78 15.46 10.66
C GLY A 107 20.30 15.23 10.39
N VAL A 108 19.70 16.27 9.84
CA VAL A 108 18.31 16.27 9.40
C VAL A 108 18.25 16.90 8.02
N GLY A 109 17.25 16.52 7.25
CA GLY A 109 17.07 17.11 5.95
C GLY A 109 15.71 16.83 5.34
N LEU A 110 15.55 17.35 4.14
CA LEU A 110 14.33 17.28 3.36
C LEU A 110 14.68 16.78 1.96
N LYS A 111 13.92 15.81 1.45
CA LYS A 111 13.91 15.48 0.02
C LYS A 111 12.63 16.00 -0.62
N LEU A 112 12.76 16.80 -1.67
CA LEU A 112 11.67 17.28 -2.50
C LEU A 112 11.61 16.44 -3.77
N MET A 113 10.56 15.64 -3.92
CA MET A 113 10.34 14.80 -5.08
C MET A 113 9.88 15.67 -6.26
N ALA A 114 10.79 15.98 -7.18
CA ALA A 114 10.46 16.68 -8.42
C ALA A 114 9.73 15.73 -9.40
N SER A 115 10.12 14.46 -9.38
CA SER A 115 9.48 13.36 -10.13
C SER A 115 9.55 12.07 -9.30
N PRO A 116 8.90 10.96 -9.72
CA PRO A 116 8.99 9.67 -9.01
C PRO A 116 10.41 9.10 -8.84
N TRP A 117 11.37 9.61 -9.62
CA TRP A 117 12.73 9.12 -9.83
C TRP A 117 13.76 10.14 -9.37
N VAL A 118 13.46 11.44 -9.45
CA VAL A 118 14.39 12.54 -9.14
C VAL A 118 13.88 13.31 -7.93
N ALA A 119 14.77 13.46 -6.94
CA ALA A 119 14.53 14.27 -5.77
C ALA A 119 15.66 15.29 -5.57
N LEU A 120 15.29 16.51 -5.20
CA LEU A 120 16.24 17.47 -4.64
C LEU A 120 16.40 17.17 -3.15
N ARG A 121 17.63 17.20 -2.64
CA ARG A 121 17.94 16.93 -1.25
C ARG A 121 18.62 18.14 -0.64
N LEU A 122 18.09 18.60 0.49
CA LEU A 122 18.72 19.58 1.36
C LEU A 122 18.98 18.91 2.72
N GLU A 123 20.19 19.03 3.22
CA GLU A 123 20.62 18.38 4.46
C GLU A 123 21.43 19.34 5.32
N GLY A 124 21.06 19.48 6.58
CA GLY A 124 21.88 20.08 7.63
C GLY A 124 22.50 18.96 8.47
N ARG A 125 23.83 18.96 8.56
CA ARG A 125 24.60 17.92 9.24
C ARG A 125 25.52 18.55 10.27
N HIS A 126 25.69 17.85 11.39
CA HIS A 126 26.68 18.15 12.40
C HIS A 126 27.69 17.02 12.44
N VAL A 127 28.96 17.36 12.33
CA VAL A 127 30.08 16.42 12.31
C VAL A 127 30.85 16.56 13.61
N LEU A 128 31.21 15.43 14.19
CA LEU A 128 31.93 15.28 15.45
C LEU A 128 33.23 14.52 15.15
N GLY A 129 34.35 15.02 15.68
CA GLY A 129 35.64 14.36 15.59
C GLY A 129 36.43 14.48 16.91
N PRO A 130 37.48 13.67 17.10
CA PRO A 130 38.39 13.83 18.21
C PRO A 130 39.04 15.23 18.17
N ALA A 131 39.06 15.96 19.30
CA ALA A 131 39.81 17.22 19.40
C ALA A 131 41.23 16.94 19.92
N ALA A 132 42.24 17.45 19.22
CA ALA A 132 43.60 17.40 19.70
C ALA A 132 43.83 18.38 20.87
N GLN A 133 44.72 18.00 21.79
CA GLN A 133 45.21 18.73 22.97
C GLN A 133 44.38 18.81 24.27
N GLN A 134 43.09 18.45 24.32
CA GLN A 134 42.38 18.34 25.61
C GLN A 134 41.49 17.10 25.65
N ARG A 135 41.79 16.17 26.56
CA ARG A 135 41.14 14.84 26.75
C ARG A 135 39.61 14.88 27.04
N ARG A 136 38.92 16.01 26.88
CA ARG A 136 37.50 16.20 27.20
C ARG A 136 36.69 16.99 26.17
N VAL A 137 37.27 17.46 25.06
CA VAL A 137 36.54 18.28 24.07
C VAL A 137 36.38 17.49 22.77
N VAL A 138 35.18 17.53 22.19
CA VAL A 138 34.87 16.95 20.87
C VAL A 138 34.89 18.10 19.87
N ALA A 139 35.67 17.98 18.79
CA ALA A 139 35.64 18.95 17.70
C ALA A 139 34.30 18.81 16.98
N SER A 140 33.59 19.92 16.81
CA SER A 140 32.26 19.90 16.20
C SER A 140 32.07 21.02 15.19
N HIS A 141 31.47 20.69 14.05
CA HIS A 141 31.15 21.67 13.00
C HIS A 141 29.87 21.34 12.25
N GLY A 142 29.24 22.40 11.72
CA GLY A 142 28.04 22.29 10.90
C GLY A 142 28.35 22.28 9.40
N GLU A 143 27.63 21.43 8.68
CA GLU A 143 27.64 21.31 7.23
C GLU A 143 26.21 21.48 6.71
N VAL A 144 26.08 22.19 5.59
CA VAL A 144 24.83 22.26 4.83
C VAL A 144 25.14 21.71 3.45
N LEU A 145 24.43 20.67 3.06
CA LEU A 145 24.61 19.98 1.79
C LEU A 145 23.34 20.15 0.95
N PHE A 146 23.56 20.42 -0.33
CA PHE A 146 22.52 20.41 -1.35
C PHE A 146 22.91 19.40 -2.43
N GLY A 147 21.96 18.60 -2.88
CA GLY A 147 22.25 17.57 -3.88
C GLY A 147 21.02 17.09 -4.63
N VAL A 148 21.27 16.30 -5.67
CA VAL A 148 20.25 15.63 -6.47
C VAL A 148 20.34 14.14 -6.19
N SER A 149 19.20 13.49 -5.98
CA SER A 149 19.08 12.06 -5.75
C SER A 149 18.26 11.42 -6.86
N VAL A 150 18.80 10.35 -7.45
CA VAL A 150 18.11 9.55 -8.47
C VAL A 150 17.80 8.19 -7.86
N THR A 151 16.53 7.79 -7.89
CA THR A 151 16.06 6.50 -7.37
C THR A 151 15.94 5.51 -8.53
N LEU A 152 16.77 4.47 -8.51
CA LEU A 152 16.76 3.40 -9.51
C LEU A 152 15.85 2.25 -9.06
N GLY A 153 15.09 1.65 -9.97
CA GLY A 153 14.33 0.42 -9.69
C GLY A 153 13.05 0.60 -8.87
N ARG A 154 12.50 1.81 -8.76
CA ARG A 154 11.18 2.04 -8.16
C ARG A 154 10.12 1.42 -9.07
N ARG A 155 9.82 0.13 -8.88
CA ARG A 155 8.67 -0.51 -9.52
C ARG A 155 7.44 0.31 -9.14
N HIS A 156 6.68 0.72 -10.15
CA HIS A 156 5.35 1.27 -9.93
C HIS A 156 4.61 0.23 -9.10
N GLY A 157 4.44 0.49 -7.81
CA GLY A 157 3.32 -0.11 -7.10
C GLY A 157 2.13 0.41 -7.88
N HIS A 158 1.45 -0.49 -8.60
CA HIS A 158 0.09 -0.23 -9.02
C HIS A 158 -0.56 0.46 -7.82
N ARG A 159 -1.01 1.69 -8.03
CA ARG A 159 -2.02 2.24 -7.14
C ARG A 159 -3.01 1.10 -7.02
N HIS A 160 -3.22 0.62 -5.80
CA HIS A 160 -4.52 0.11 -5.45
C HIS A 160 -5.45 1.31 -5.66
N GLY A 161 -5.84 1.50 -6.92
CA GLY A 161 -7.16 1.97 -7.20
C GLY A 161 -8.06 1.06 -6.41
N HIS A 162 -9.05 1.64 -5.77
CA HIS A 162 -10.28 0.93 -5.53
C HIS A 162 -10.82 0.51 -6.90
N GLU A 163 -10.21 -0.50 -7.52
CA GLU A 163 -10.84 -1.31 -8.53
C GLU A 163 -11.80 -2.18 -7.73
N HIS A 164 -13.09 -1.97 -7.95
CA HIS A 164 -14.11 -2.83 -7.42
C HIS A 164 -13.72 -4.29 -7.65
N ARG A 165 -13.95 -5.14 -6.64
CA ARG A 165 -13.92 -6.60 -6.74
C ARG A 165 -14.81 -7.04 -7.90
N ALA A 166 -14.25 -7.15 -9.09
CA ALA A 166 -14.93 -7.65 -10.28
C ALA A 166 -14.22 -8.88 -10.86
N ASP A 167 -13.35 -9.54 -10.07
CA ASP A 167 -12.63 -10.73 -10.52
C ASP A 167 -12.69 -11.92 -9.53
N ASP A 168 -13.23 -11.74 -8.31
CA ASP A 168 -13.54 -12.87 -7.42
C ASP A 168 -14.92 -13.49 -7.74
N SER A 169 -15.70 -12.90 -8.64
CA SER A 169 -17.04 -13.37 -9.03
C SER A 169 -17.06 -14.25 -10.27
N ALA A 170 -15.94 -14.41 -10.99
CA ALA A 170 -15.89 -15.23 -12.20
C ALA A 170 -15.95 -16.74 -11.90
N ASP A 171 -15.50 -17.14 -10.71
CA ASP A 171 -15.46 -18.54 -10.25
C ASP A 171 -16.30 -18.78 -8.98
N ARG A 172 -17.13 -17.81 -8.59
CA ARG A 172 -18.04 -17.95 -7.45
C ARG A 172 -19.31 -18.69 -7.86
N ASP A 173 -19.73 -19.60 -7.00
CA ASP A 173 -21.01 -20.32 -7.03
C ASP A 173 -21.64 -20.06 -5.65
N GLY A 174 -22.65 -19.18 -5.64
CA GLY A 174 -23.21 -18.56 -4.44
C GLY A 174 -24.19 -19.45 -3.69
N ASP A 175 -24.89 -20.35 -4.39
CA ASP A 175 -25.88 -21.26 -3.84
C ASP A 175 -25.46 -22.74 -3.89
N GLY A 176 -24.36 -23.06 -4.56
CA GLY A 176 -23.70 -24.35 -4.53
C GLY A 176 -24.33 -25.40 -5.43
N ASP A 177 -25.06 -25.00 -6.49
CA ASP A 177 -25.68 -25.92 -7.43
C ASP A 177 -24.71 -26.46 -8.51
N GLY A 178 -23.48 -25.94 -8.53
CA GLY A 178 -22.43 -26.32 -9.47
C GLY A 178 -22.37 -25.47 -10.73
N ILE A 179 -23.22 -24.46 -10.87
CA ILE A 179 -23.20 -23.44 -11.93
C ILE A 179 -22.65 -22.15 -11.33
N ARG A 180 -21.75 -21.49 -12.05
CA ARG A 180 -21.13 -20.24 -11.56
C ARG A 180 -22.16 -19.11 -11.58
N ASP A 181 -22.09 -18.17 -10.63
CA ASP A 181 -22.98 -16.99 -10.52
C ASP A 181 -23.10 -16.21 -11.84
N ALA A 182 -22.05 -16.21 -12.67
CA ALA A 182 -22.02 -15.51 -13.96
C ALA A 182 -22.77 -16.25 -15.09
N GLN A 183 -23.03 -17.54 -14.92
CA GLN A 183 -23.70 -18.45 -15.88
C GLN A 183 -25.06 -18.91 -15.36
N ASP A 184 -25.30 -18.75 -14.06
CA ASP A 184 -26.55 -19.06 -13.39
C ASP A 184 -27.56 -17.91 -13.57
N ARG A 185 -28.79 -18.25 -13.99
CA ARG A 185 -29.90 -17.31 -14.10
C ARG A 185 -30.50 -16.99 -12.72
N CYS A 186 -30.30 -17.84 -11.73
CA CYS A 186 -30.78 -17.70 -10.36
C CYS A 186 -29.67 -17.84 -9.28
N PRO A 187 -28.63 -16.95 -9.23
CA PRO A 187 -27.43 -17.07 -8.36
C PRO A 187 -27.63 -17.12 -6.83
N ALA A 188 -28.87 -17.13 -6.37
CA ALA A 188 -29.24 -17.15 -4.96
C ALA A 188 -30.15 -18.34 -4.62
N VAL A 189 -30.53 -19.18 -5.59
CA VAL A 189 -31.50 -20.26 -5.44
C VAL A 189 -31.03 -21.46 -6.25
N ALA A 190 -30.41 -22.41 -5.55
CA ALA A 190 -29.83 -23.59 -6.15
C ALA A 190 -30.83 -24.35 -7.03
N GLY A 191 -30.48 -24.58 -8.29
CA GLY A 191 -31.29 -25.28 -9.27
C GLY A 191 -30.62 -26.54 -9.81
N ALA A 192 -31.39 -27.61 -9.99
CA ALA A 192 -30.89 -28.82 -10.68
C ALA A 192 -30.92 -28.70 -12.23
N GLY A 193 -31.34 -27.54 -12.75
CA GLY A 193 -31.50 -27.28 -14.17
C GLY A 193 -30.22 -26.77 -14.84
N VAL A 194 -30.18 -26.81 -16.17
CA VAL A 194 -29.03 -26.30 -16.95
C VAL A 194 -28.82 -24.79 -16.85
N ASP A 195 -29.83 -24.07 -16.38
CA ASP A 195 -29.84 -22.61 -16.21
C ASP A 195 -29.61 -22.18 -14.74
N GLY A 196 -29.37 -23.13 -13.81
CA GLY A 196 -29.17 -22.92 -12.36
C GLY A 196 -30.41 -22.48 -11.56
N CYS A 197 -31.57 -22.37 -12.22
CA CYS A 197 -32.84 -22.12 -11.53
C CYS A 197 -33.56 -23.41 -11.12
N ALA A 198 -34.17 -23.40 -9.93
CA ALA A 198 -35.19 -24.37 -9.55
C ALA A 198 -36.41 -24.28 -10.50
N PRO A 199 -37.12 -25.40 -10.76
CA PRO A 199 -38.37 -25.38 -11.50
C PRO A 199 -39.41 -24.52 -10.76
N ALA A 200 -40.17 -23.72 -11.50
CA ALA A 200 -41.20 -22.85 -10.93
C ALA A 200 -42.34 -23.67 -10.30
N ASP A 201 -42.72 -23.28 -9.10
CA ASP A 201 -43.82 -23.79 -8.30
C ASP A 201 -44.39 -22.54 -7.58
N ALA A 202 -45.36 -21.90 -8.23
CA ALA A 202 -45.79 -20.54 -7.91
C ALA A 202 -46.65 -20.45 -6.65
N ASP A 203 -47.33 -21.53 -6.27
CA ASP A 203 -48.13 -21.61 -5.05
C ASP A 203 -47.48 -22.46 -3.94
N GLY A 204 -46.39 -23.15 -4.25
CA GLY A 204 -45.54 -23.85 -3.29
C GLY A 204 -46.12 -25.17 -2.79
N ASP A 205 -47.00 -25.80 -3.57
CA ASP A 205 -47.64 -27.06 -3.20
C ASP A 205 -46.78 -28.31 -3.51
N GLY A 206 -45.65 -28.12 -4.19
CA GLY A 206 -44.68 -29.15 -4.55
C GLY A 206 -44.88 -29.74 -5.95
N VAL A 207 -45.89 -29.29 -6.70
CA VAL A 207 -46.09 -29.63 -8.11
C VAL A 207 -45.55 -28.48 -8.97
N VAL A 208 -44.58 -28.79 -9.85
CA VAL A 208 -44.03 -27.79 -10.77
C VAL A 208 -45.15 -27.23 -11.66
N ASP A 209 -45.20 -25.91 -11.87
CA ASP A 209 -46.25 -25.18 -12.63
C ASP A 209 -46.61 -25.83 -13.98
N ARG A 210 -45.64 -26.47 -14.66
CA ARG A 210 -45.84 -27.15 -15.94
C ARG A 210 -46.67 -28.45 -15.85
N HIS A 211 -46.81 -28.99 -14.65
CA HIS A 211 -47.55 -30.19 -14.28
C HIS A 211 -48.71 -29.90 -13.34
N ASP A 212 -48.83 -28.65 -12.90
CA ASP A 212 -49.91 -28.16 -12.07
C ASP A 212 -51.08 -27.66 -12.94
N ALA A 213 -52.27 -28.15 -12.67
CA ALA A 213 -53.51 -27.73 -13.32
C ALA A 213 -54.08 -26.44 -12.70
N CYS A 214 -53.65 -26.09 -11.49
CA CYS A 214 -54.02 -24.89 -10.74
C CYS A 214 -52.78 -24.08 -10.26
N PRO A 215 -51.91 -23.53 -11.15
CA PRO A 215 -50.61 -22.90 -10.81
C PRO A 215 -50.61 -21.65 -9.91
N SER A 216 -51.75 -21.31 -9.32
CA SER A 216 -51.92 -20.15 -8.44
C SER A 216 -52.70 -20.47 -7.17
N GLU A 217 -53.11 -21.73 -6.99
CA GLU A 217 -53.97 -22.17 -5.89
C GLU A 217 -53.46 -23.50 -5.32
N ALA A 218 -52.66 -23.42 -4.25
CA ALA A 218 -52.01 -24.58 -3.66
C ALA A 218 -53.00 -25.73 -3.38
N GLY A 219 -52.75 -26.85 -4.04
CA GLY A 219 -53.54 -28.07 -3.88
C GLY A 219 -52.87 -29.11 -3.01
N THR A 220 -53.61 -30.19 -2.74
CA THR A 220 -53.03 -31.44 -2.22
C THR A 220 -53.28 -32.59 -3.19
N GLY A 221 -53.88 -32.30 -4.35
CA GLY A 221 -54.12 -33.25 -5.42
C GLY A 221 -52.82 -33.61 -6.14
N ALA A 222 -52.84 -34.73 -6.87
CA ALA A 222 -51.68 -35.12 -7.69
C ALA A 222 -51.46 -34.19 -8.89
N ASP A 223 -52.45 -33.38 -9.22
CA ASP A 223 -52.50 -32.37 -10.28
C ASP A 223 -52.29 -30.94 -9.76
N GLY A 224 -51.91 -30.76 -8.49
CA GLY A 224 -51.70 -29.45 -7.86
C GLY A 224 -52.99 -28.67 -7.55
N CYS A 225 -54.16 -29.26 -7.82
CA CYS A 225 -55.44 -28.64 -7.50
C CYS A 225 -56.02 -29.11 -6.16
N THR A 226 -56.90 -28.28 -5.59
CA THR A 226 -57.71 -28.70 -4.44
C THR A 226 -58.68 -29.81 -4.87
N VAL A 227 -58.70 -30.91 -4.10
CA VAL A 227 -59.81 -31.86 -4.18
C VAL A 227 -61.01 -31.13 -3.62
N ALA A 228 -61.92 -30.68 -4.49
CA ALA A 228 -63.18 -30.10 -4.09
C ALA A 228 -63.81 -31.03 -3.02
N ALA A 229 -63.87 -30.54 -1.77
CA ALA A 229 -64.63 -31.22 -0.74
C ALA A 229 -66.05 -31.39 -1.27
N PRO A 230 -66.65 -32.60 -1.20
CA PRO A 230 -68.03 -32.76 -1.64
C PRO A 230 -68.88 -31.72 -0.89
N PRO A 231 -69.80 -31.01 -1.58
CA PRO A 231 -70.53 -29.92 -0.96
C PRO A 231 -71.19 -30.43 0.32
N ALA A 232 -70.97 -29.71 1.42
CA ALA A 232 -71.64 -29.97 2.68
C ALA A 232 -73.15 -29.95 2.40
N VAL A 233 -73.78 -31.12 2.51
CA VAL A 233 -75.23 -31.25 2.42
C VAL A 233 -75.79 -30.51 3.62
N PRO A 234 -76.62 -29.46 3.46
CA PRO A 234 -77.29 -28.86 4.60
C PRO A 234 -78.32 -29.86 5.14
N ASP A 235 -78.07 -30.36 6.35
CA ASP A 235 -79.06 -31.05 7.17
C ASP A 235 -80.17 -30.05 7.51
N GLU A 236 -81.27 -30.09 6.76
CA GLU A 236 -82.63 -29.80 7.27
C GLU A 236 -83.67 -30.02 6.16
N VAL A 237 -84.37 -31.16 6.22
CA VAL A 237 -85.70 -31.32 5.60
C VAL A 237 -86.69 -31.49 6.75
N PRO A 238 -87.60 -30.52 6.99
CA PRO A 238 -88.67 -30.72 7.94
C PRO A 238 -89.69 -31.69 7.32
N THR A 239 -90.05 -32.72 8.08
CA THR A 239 -91.13 -33.65 7.76
C THR A 239 -92.46 -32.91 7.72
N GLY A 240 -93.13 -32.93 6.58
CA GLY A 240 -94.47 -32.36 6.38
C GLY A 240 -95.17 -32.93 5.15
N GLU A 241 -95.94 -33.98 5.39
CA GLU A 241 -97.13 -34.50 4.68
C GLU A 241 -97.41 -34.13 3.21
N LEU A 242 -97.14 -35.11 2.34
CA LEU A 242 -98.08 -35.79 1.43
C LEU A 242 -99.40 -35.07 1.06
N GLU A 243 -99.49 -34.53 -0.16
CA GLU A 243 -100.71 -34.62 -0.97
C GLU A 243 -100.39 -34.89 -2.44
N ALA A 244 -101.10 -35.89 -2.98
CA ALA A 244 -100.94 -36.42 -4.32
C ALA A 244 -101.74 -35.61 -5.35
N ALA A 245 -101.21 -35.45 -6.57
CA ALA A 245 -101.98 -35.06 -7.74
C ALA A 245 -101.59 -35.89 -8.98
N PRO A 246 -102.56 -36.23 -9.87
CA PRO A 246 -102.55 -37.41 -10.74
C PRO A 246 -101.85 -37.23 -12.11
N PRO A 247 -101.62 -38.33 -12.89
CA PRO A 247 -100.72 -38.30 -14.03
C PRO A 247 -101.33 -37.78 -15.35
N SER A 248 -100.48 -37.07 -16.09
CA SER A 248 -100.21 -37.19 -17.53
C SER A 248 -101.38 -37.14 -18.53
N LYS A 249 -101.35 -36.14 -19.43
CA LYS A 249 -101.76 -36.32 -20.82
C LYS A 249 -100.70 -35.81 -21.80
N LEU A 250 -100.37 -36.73 -22.71
CA LEU A 250 -99.56 -36.62 -23.92
C LEU A 250 -100.20 -35.70 -25.00
N PRO A 251 -99.45 -35.35 -26.07
CA PRO A 251 -99.72 -34.21 -26.94
C PRO A 251 -100.59 -34.54 -28.17
N SER A 252 -101.20 -33.50 -28.73
CA SER A 252 -101.78 -33.40 -30.08
C SER A 252 -101.78 -31.89 -30.38
N GLY A 253 -101.16 -31.34 -31.41
CA GLY A 253 -100.92 -31.82 -32.76
C GLY A 253 -101.88 -31.06 -33.69
N ALA A 254 -101.44 -29.93 -34.25
CA ALA A 254 -101.87 -29.33 -35.52
C ALA A 254 -101.04 -28.07 -35.80
#